data_AF-A0A352PS28-F1
#
_entry.id   AF-A0A352PS28-F1
#
_cell.length_a   1.000
_cell.length_b   1.000
_cell.length_c   1.000
_cell.angle_alpha   90.00
_cell.angle_beta   90.00
_cell.angle_gamma   90.00
#
_symmetry.space_group_name_H-M   'P 1'
#
loop_
_entity.id
_entity.type
_entity.pdbx_description
1 polymer ?
#
loop_
_entity_poly.entity_id
_entity_poly.type
_entity_poly.pdbx_seq_one_letter_code
_entity_poly.pdbx_strand_id
1 'polypeptide(L)' 'MTRWLEPPHIDIPASFESLGLHPLVAGTLLRRGITDPKAIRAFLHPEAQPSTPYPDLQFGSIGGIDSAI' A
#
# COMPACT_ATOMS: atom_id res chain seq x y z
N MET A 1 7.17 14.68 28.28
CA MET A 1 7.28 13.25 28.64
C MET A 1 6.64 12.43 27.53
N THR A 2 7.37 11.50 26.92
CA THR A 2 6.87 10.71 25.79
C THR A 2 6.18 9.45 26.30
N ARG A 3 4.89 9.28 25.98
CA ARG A 3 4.14 8.07 26.30
C ARG A 3 4.33 7.04 25.19
N TRP A 4 5.04 5.97 25.49
CA TRP A 4 5.14 4.80 24.62
C TRP A 4 3.84 4.00 24.70
N LEU A 5 3.33 3.56 23.56
CA LEU A 5 2.11 2.77 23.45
C LEU A 5 2.46 1.41 22.87
N GLU A 6 2.05 0.35 23.54
CA GLU A 6 2.14 -1.00 23.01
C GLU A 6 0.95 -1.24 22.07
N PRO A 7 1.18 -1.68 20.83
CA PRO A 7 0.09 -1.99 19.91
C PRO A 7 -0.69 -3.24 20.35
N PRO A 8 -2.03 -3.24 20.17
CA PRO A 8 -2.89 -4.34 20.61
C PRO A 8 -2.56 -5.63 19.87
N HIS A 9 -2.60 -6.78 20.57
CA HIS A 9 -2.47 -8.09 19.94
C HIS A 9 -3.60 -8.29 18.92
N ILE A 10 -3.26 -8.83 17.75
CA ILE A 10 -4.22 -9.15 16.69
C ILE A 10 -4.03 -10.61 16.33
N ASP A 11 -5.15 -11.34 16.32
CA ASP A 11 -5.18 -12.73 15.88
C ASP A 11 -5.11 -12.79 14.35
N ILE A 12 -4.20 -13.64 13.85
CA ILE A 12 -3.98 -13.80 12.42
C ILE A 12 -4.94 -14.88 11.91
N PRO A 13 -5.86 -14.57 10.97
CA PRO A 13 -6.78 -15.55 10.46
C PRO A 13 -6.05 -16.57 9.58
N ALA A 14 -6.54 -17.82 9.57
CA ALA A 14 -5.91 -18.94 8.85
C ALA A 14 -5.74 -18.70 7.33
N SER A 15 -6.55 -17.81 6.73
CA SER A 15 -6.38 -17.39 5.33
C SER A 15 -4.98 -16.80 5.04
N PHE A 16 -4.30 -16.26 6.04
CA PHE A 16 -2.96 -15.69 5.92
C PHE A 16 -1.84 -16.75 5.93
N GLU A 17 -2.11 -17.98 6.38
CA GLU A 17 -1.10 -19.06 6.35
C GLU A 17 -0.65 -19.36 4.92
N SER A 18 -1.59 -19.28 3.97
CA SER A 18 -1.33 -19.48 2.54
C SER A 18 -0.33 -18.49 1.94
N LEU A 19 -0.12 -17.34 2.60
CA LEU A 19 0.80 -16.29 2.14
C LEU A 19 2.25 -16.54 2.58
N GLY A 20 2.50 -17.49 3.49
CA GLY A 20 3.85 -17.82 3.97
C GLY A 20 4.57 -16.66 4.67
N LEU A 21 3.83 -15.69 5.20
CA LEU A 21 4.38 -14.49 5.82
C LEU A 21 4.78 -14.75 7.27
N HIS A 22 5.82 -14.04 7.74
CA HIS A 22 6.15 -14.03 9.15
C HIS A 22 4.98 -13.46 9.99
N PRO A 23 4.64 -14.02 11.17
CA PRO A 23 3.49 -13.58 11.97
C PRO A 23 3.47 -12.07 12.26
N LEU A 24 4.62 -11.47 12.54
CA LEU A 24 4.74 -10.02 12.75
C LEU A 24 4.35 -9.19 11.52
N VAL A 25 4.65 -9.68 10.31
CA VAL A 25 4.30 -8.99 9.06
C VAL A 25 2.78 -9.10 8.84
N ALA A 26 2.22 -10.30 8.97
CA ALA A 26 0.78 -10.53 8.87
C ALA A 26 -0.01 -9.69 9.89
N GLY A 27 0.42 -9.67 11.16
CA GLY A 27 -0.17 -8.84 12.21
C GLY A 27 -0.05 -7.34 11.90
N THR A 28 1.05 -6.89 11.30
CA THR A 28 1.23 -5.49 10.89
C THR A 28 0.28 -5.11 9.76
N LEU A 29 0.07 -5.98 8.78
CA LEU A 29 -0.87 -5.76 7.68
C LEU A 29 -2.32 -5.65 8.18
N LEU A 30 -2.71 -6.56 9.07
CA LEU A 30 -4.02 -6.53 9.73
C LEU A 30 -4.22 -5.27 10.56
N ARG A 31 -3.21 -4.85 11.33
CA ARG A 31 -3.24 -3.59 12.11
C ARG A 31 -3.40 -2.35 11.23
N ARG A 32 -2.94 -2.40 9.96
CA ARG A 32 -3.12 -1.34 8.96
C ARG A 32 -4.46 -1.42 8.23
N GLY A 33 -5.31 -2.41 8.54
CA GLY A 33 -6.60 -2.62 7.88
C GLY A 33 -6.51 -3.37 6.55
N ILE A 34 -5.35 -3.94 6.21
CA ILE A 34 -5.16 -4.73 4.98
C ILE A 34 -5.51 -6.19 5.30
N THR A 35 -6.76 -6.56 5.03
CA THR A 35 -7.32 -7.87 5.36
C THR A 35 -7.54 -8.77 4.15
N ASP A 36 -7.60 -8.18 2.95
CA ASP A 36 -7.86 -8.89 1.70
C ASP A 36 -6.55 -9.45 1.09
N PRO A 37 -6.48 -10.75 0.75
CA PRO A 37 -5.29 -11.37 0.14
C PRO A 37 -4.78 -10.65 -1.11
N LYS A 38 -5.68 -10.11 -1.95
CA LYS A 38 -5.27 -9.36 -3.16
C LYS A 38 -4.65 -8.03 -2.78
N ALA A 39 -5.23 -7.30 -1.83
CA ALA A 39 -4.65 -6.07 -1.29
C ALA A 39 -3.28 -6.31 -0.63
N ILE A 40 -3.10 -7.43 0.09
CA ILE A 40 -1.82 -7.82 0.68
C ILE A 40 -0.77 -8.03 -0.43
N ARG A 41 -1.11 -8.79 -1.46
CA ARG A 41 -0.20 -9.03 -2.58
C ARG A 41 0.18 -7.74 -3.30
N ALA A 42 -0.78 -6.85 -3.53
CA ALA A 42 -0.52 -5.54 -4.13
C ALA A 42 0.41 -4.67 -3.28
N PHE A 43 0.27 -4.73 -1.96
CA PHE A 43 1.12 -3.99 -1.03
C PHE A 43 2.55 -4.56 -0.96
N LEU A 44 2.70 -5.89 -0.97
CA LEU A 44 4.01 -6.55 -0.89
C LEU A 44 4.78 -6.55 -2.21
N HIS A 45 4.06 -6.53 -3.34
CA HIS A 45 4.62 -6.58 -4.68
C HIS A 45 4.09 -5.41 -5.53
N PRO A 46 4.49 -4.16 -5.23
CA PRO A 46 4.05 -2.99 -5.98
C PRO A 46 4.42 -3.09 -7.47
N GLU A 47 5.53 -3.74 -7.80
CA GLU A 47 6.00 -3.98 -9.17
C GLU A 47 5.08 -4.89 -9.98
N ALA A 48 4.28 -5.72 -9.32
CA ALA A 48 3.34 -6.63 -9.97
C ALA A 48 1.99 -5.95 -10.31
N GLN A 49 1.76 -4.73 -9.82
CA GLN A 49 0.56 -3.96 -10.12
C GLN A 49 0.90 -2.81 -11.09
N PRO A 50 0.07 -2.58 -12.11
CA PRO A 50 0.22 -1.39 -12.93
C PRO A 50 -0.02 -0.14 -12.09
N SER A 51 0.80 0.88 -12.29
CA SER A 51 0.60 2.18 -11.65
C SER A 51 -0.77 2.75 -12.00
N THR A 52 -1.51 3.20 -11.00
CA THR A 52 -2.74 3.97 -11.22
C THR A 52 -2.35 5.36 -11.72
N PRO A 53 -2.70 5.75 -12.96
CA PRO A 53 -2.42 7.08 -13.45
C PRO A 53 -3.20 8.10 -12.62
N TYR A 54 -2.56 9.21 -12.27
CA TYR A 54 -3.28 10.32 -11.67
C TYR A 54 -4.19 10.93 -12.75
N PRO A 55 -5.47 11.20 -12.45
CA PRO A 55 -6.41 11.76 -13.41
C PRO A 55 -5.87 13.10 -13.94
N ASP A 56 -6.01 13.34 -15.24
CA ASP A 56 -5.65 14.59 -15.91
C ASP A 56 -4.15 14.98 -15.94
N LEU A 57 -3.22 14.14 -15.47
CA LEU A 57 -1.77 14.42 -15.62
C LEU A 57 -1.30 14.46 -17.08
N GLN A 58 -2.00 13.78 -17.98
CA GLN A 58 -1.65 13.63 -19.40
C GLN A 58 -2.18 14.78 -20.27
N PHE A 59 -3.01 15.66 -19.72
CA PHE A 59 -3.62 16.79 -20.43
C PHE A 59 -3.08 18.16 -20.02
N GLY A 60 -2.03 18.19 -19.19
CA GLY A 60 -1.28 19.41 -18.91
C GLY A 60 -0.61 19.93 -20.18
N SER A 61 -1.27 20.89 -20.81
CA SER A 61 -0.84 21.70 -21.97
C SER A 61 0.69 21.76 -22.15
N ILE A 62 1.20 20.99 -23.11
CA ILE A 62 2.51 21.23 -23.75
C ILE A 62 2.32 22.40 -24.72
N GLY A 63 1.91 23.57 -24.21
CA GLY A 63 1.51 24.74 -24.99
C GLY A 63 1.97 26.05 -24.38
N GLY A 64 3.11 26.03 -23.67
CA GLY A 64 3.56 27.16 -22.86
C GLY A 64 5.06 27.46 -22.90
N ILE A 65 5.81 26.95 -23.89
CA ILE A 65 7.22 27.35 -24.08
C ILE A 65 7.50 28.08 -25.41
N ASP A 66 6.56 28.07 -26.36
CA ASP A 66 6.74 28.72 -27.67
C ASP A 66 6.35 30.21 -27.70
N SER A 67 5.80 30.79 -26.62
CA SER A 67 5.45 32.22 -26.56
C SER A 67 6.53 33.13 -25.97
N ALA A 68 7.74 32.62 -25.74
CA ALA A 68 8.82 33.37 -25.08
C ALA A 68 10.08 33.59 -25.94
N ILE A 69 10.02 33.33 -27.26
CA ILE A 69 11.11 33.61 -28.22
C ILE A 69 10.58 34.47 -29.35
#